data_AF-A0A1Q6QNK1-F1
#
_entry.id   AF-A0A1Q6QNK1-F1
#
_cell.length_a   1.000
_cell.length_b   1.000
_cell.length_c   1.000
_cell.angle_alpha   90.00
_cell.angle_beta   90.00
_cell.angle_gamma   90.00
#
_symmetry.space_group_name_H-M   'P 1'
#
loop_
_entity.id
_entity.type
_entity.pdbx_description
1 polymer ?
#
loop_
_entity_poly.entity_id
_entity_poly.type
_entity_poly.pdbx_seq_one_letter_code
_entity_poly.pdbx_strand_id
1 'polypeptide(L)'
;MDEALVQAVTDRIWAAWGSGRPPALLLGREPAEDLGYRYVSEPPFDAIVIGSLTPGQLLYFRDERVLEALLEGVPVYLYTPGLPGRQGKNRALQARLNAAQRELKAWGVVFWDGPTHRRLISAGEARRLKEQGKKPPAGAVLTPLAREILEQP
;
A
#
# COMPACT_ATOMS: atom_id res chain seq x y z
N MET A 1 -28.64 -13.92 -24.86
CA MET A 1 -27.70 -13.27 -23.91
C MET A 1 -26.81 -12.41 -24.77
N ASP A 2 -26.83 -11.09 -24.58
CA ASP A 2 -26.30 -10.14 -25.56
C ASP A 2 -24.77 -10.06 -25.48
N GLU A 3 -24.11 -10.75 -26.39
CA GLU A 3 -22.64 -10.92 -26.45
C GLU A 3 -21.93 -9.56 -26.56
N ALA A 4 -22.58 -8.57 -27.17
CA ALA A 4 -22.08 -7.21 -27.28
C ALA A 4 -22.09 -6.47 -25.92
N LEU A 5 -23.07 -6.74 -25.05
CA LEU A 5 -23.14 -6.17 -23.70
C LEU A 5 -22.09 -6.81 -22.79
N VAL A 6 -21.90 -8.13 -22.90
CA VAL A 6 -20.86 -8.84 -22.17
C VAL A 6 -19.49 -8.33 -22.59
N GLN A 7 -19.24 -8.17 -23.89
CA GLN A 7 -17.98 -7.65 -24.40
C GLN A 7 -17.75 -6.20 -23.99
N ALA A 8 -18.77 -5.34 -24.03
CA ALA A 8 -18.64 -3.94 -23.61
C ALA A 8 -18.39 -3.79 -22.10
N VAL A 9 -19.02 -4.63 -21.26
CA VAL A 9 -18.74 -4.68 -19.81
C VAL A 9 -17.34 -5.21 -19.57
N THR A 10 -16.94 -6.25 -20.29
CA THR A 10 -15.62 -6.86 -20.20
C THR A 10 -14.55 -5.85 -20.62
N ASP A 11 -14.70 -5.19 -21.76
CA ASP A 11 -13.79 -4.14 -22.25
C ASP A 11 -13.79 -2.92 -21.34
N ARG A 12 -14.91 -2.56 -20.71
CA ARG A 12 -14.97 -1.51 -19.68
C ARG A 12 -14.24 -1.92 -18.40
N ILE A 13 -14.30 -3.19 -18.00
CA ILE A 13 -13.53 -3.74 -16.87
C ILE A 13 -12.04 -3.79 -17.22
N TRP A 14 -11.67 -4.24 -18.42
CA TRP A 14 -10.30 -4.26 -18.93
C TRP A 14 -9.71 -2.85 -19.11
N ALA A 15 -10.49 -1.89 -19.61
CA ALA A 15 -10.11 -0.49 -19.74
C ALA A 15 -10.01 0.20 -18.36
N ALA A 16 -10.87 -0.16 -17.40
CA ALA A 16 -10.74 0.24 -16.01
C ALA A 16 -9.57 -0.46 -15.29
N TRP A 17 -8.93 -1.46 -15.88
CA TRP A 17 -7.79 -2.23 -15.34
C TRP A 17 -6.46 -1.93 -16.03
N GLY A 18 -6.31 -0.73 -16.61
CA GLY A 18 -5.06 -0.29 -17.24
C GLY A 18 -3.81 -0.74 -16.47
N SER A 19 -3.02 -1.64 -17.10
CA SER A 19 -1.74 -2.26 -16.69
C SER A 19 -1.72 -3.45 -15.72
N GLY A 20 -2.83 -3.93 -15.15
CA GLY A 20 -2.79 -5.08 -14.22
C GLY A 20 -2.13 -4.77 -12.86
N ARG A 21 -1.99 -3.49 -12.52
CA ARG A 21 -1.46 -3.04 -11.22
C ARG A 21 -2.58 -2.90 -10.17
N PRO A 22 -2.37 -3.38 -8.94
CA PRO A 22 -3.31 -3.28 -7.83
C PRO A 22 -3.59 -1.81 -7.44
N PRO A 23 -4.83 -1.46 -7.05
CA PRO A 23 -5.14 -0.13 -6.52
C PRO A 23 -4.55 0.08 -5.12
N ALA A 24 -3.95 1.24 -4.87
CA ALA A 24 -3.54 1.67 -3.53
C ALA A 24 -4.08 3.07 -3.22
N LEU A 25 -4.63 3.26 -2.02
CA LEU A 25 -5.00 4.58 -1.53
C LEU A 25 -3.73 5.42 -1.37
N LEU A 26 -3.65 6.57 -2.03
CA LEU A 26 -2.53 7.48 -1.89
C LEU A 26 -2.81 8.56 -0.84
N LEU A 27 -1.92 8.67 0.14
CA LEU A 27 -1.90 9.75 1.12
C LEU A 27 -0.68 10.65 0.91
N GLY A 28 -0.90 11.95 0.80
CA GLY A 28 0.15 12.93 0.52
C GLY A 28 0.47 13.02 -0.97
N ARG A 29 1.74 13.26 -1.30
CA ARG A 29 2.23 13.38 -2.68
C ARG A 29 2.52 12.02 -3.26
N GLU A 30 2.30 11.86 -4.55
CA GLU A 30 2.70 10.65 -5.27
C GLU A 30 4.22 10.43 -5.15
N PRO A 31 4.67 9.21 -4.83
CA PRO A 31 6.08 8.86 -4.86
C PRO A 31 6.70 9.17 -6.22
N ALA A 32 7.93 9.68 -6.23
CA ALA A 32 8.65 9.94 -7.49
C ALA A 32 9.07 8.64 -8.20
N GLU A 33 9.08 7.53 -7.47
CA GLU A 33 9.39 6.20 -7.99
C GLU A 33 8.10 5.41 -8.24
N ASP A 34 8.13 4.58 -9.27
CA ASP A 34 7.06 3.64 -9.55
C ASP A 34 7.06 2.49 -8.55
N LEU A 35 6.11 2.53 -7.61
CA LEU A 35 5.96 1.50 -6.58
C LEU A 35 5.12 0.29 -7.05
N GLY A 36 4.77 0.22 -8.34
CA GLY A 36 3.98 -0.88 -8.91
C GLY A 36 2.51 -0.86 -8.52
N TYR A 37 2.02 0.25 -7.98
CA TYR A 37 0.62 0.49 -7.65
C TYR A 37 -0.03 1.46 -8.61
N ARG A 38 -1.34 1.32 -8.77
CA ARG A 38 -2.17 2.38 -9.32
C ARG A 38 -2.77 3.16 -8.15
N TYR A 39 -2.45 4.43 -8.05
CA TYR A 39 -2.95 5.26 -6.95
C TYR A 39 -4.41 5.66 -7.13
N VAL A 40 -5.18 5.55 -6.05
CA VAL A 40 -6.59 5.96 -5.96
C VAL A 40 -6.80 6.86 -4.75
N SER A 41 -7.87 7.65 -4.75
CA SER A 41 -8.24 8.54 -3.64
C SER A 41 -9.34 7.98 -2.73
N GLU A 42 -10.06 6.95 -3.20
CA GLU A 42 -11.23 6.36 -2.55
C GLU A 42 -11.22 4.83 -2.71
N PRO A 43 -11.95 4.10 -1.85
CA PRO A 43 -12.15 2.66 -2.02
C PRO A 43 -12.75 2.31 -3.41
N PRO A 44 -12.51 1.08 -3.92
CA PRO A 44 -11.75 -0.01 -3.31
C PRO A 44 -10.24 0.08 -3.54
N PHE A 45 -9.44 -0.31 -2.53
CA PHE A 45 -7.98 -0.41 -2.60
C PHE A 45 -7.46 -1.66 -1.88
N ASP A 46 -6.29 -2.14 -2.31
CA ASP A 46 -5.63 -3.34 -1.77
C ASP A 46 -4.47 -3.00 -0.83
N ALA A 47 -4.06 -1.73 -0.81
CA ALA A 47 -2.98 -1.20 0.00
C ALA A 47 -3.19 0.30 0.26
N ILE A 48 -2.45 0.84 1.23
CA ILE A 48 -2.30 2.29 1.40
C ILE A 48 -0.84 2.65 1.19
N VAL A 49 -0.58 3.72 0.45
CA VAL A 49 0.75 4.29 0.23
C VAL A 49 0.75 5.72 0.77
N ILE A 50 1.51 5.94 1.84
CA ILE A 50 1.82 7.26 2.36
C ILE A 50 3.04 7.76 1.59
N GLY A 51 2.80 8.56 0.55
CA GLY A 51 3.84 9.03 -0.33
C GLY A 51 4.62 10.23 0.22
N SER A 52 4.03 11.01 1.12
CA SER A 52 4.76 12.06 1.85
C SER A 52 4.04 12.49 3.11
N LEU A 53 4.79 12.97 4.11
CA LEU A 53 4.24 13.64 5.28
C LEU A 53 5.00 14.95 5.56
N THR A 54 4.28 16.01 5.90
CA THR A 54 4.89 17.20 6.50
C THR A 54 5.34 16.90 7.94
N PRO A 55 6.24 17.71 8.54
CA PRO A 55 6.64 17.52 9.94
C PRO A 55 5.47 17.46 10.92
N GLY A 56 4.46 18.33 10.76
CA GLY A 56 3.27 18.34 11.60
C GLY A 56 2.44 17.06 11.45
N GLN A 57 2.21 16.62 10.22
CA GLN A 57 1.48 15.38 9.95
C GLN A 57 2.20 14.15 10.51
N LEU A 58 3.53 14.10 10.40
CA LEU A 58 4.31 13.00 10.98
C LEU A 58 4.22 12.98 12.51
N LEU A 59 4.33 14.14 13.17
CA LEU A 59 4.28 14.23 14.64
C LEU A 59 2.91 13.89 15.22
N TYR A 60 1.83 14.12 14.48
CA TYR A 60 0.45 13.95 14.93
C TYR A 60 -0.34 12.97 14.06
N PHE A 61 0.34 11.96 13.49
CA PHE A 61 -0.28 11.04 12.55
C PHE A 61 -1.41 10.23 13.22
N ARG A 62 -2.63 10.39 12.69
CA ARG A 62 -3.88 9.77 13.17
C ARG A 62 -4.89 9.61 12.01
N ASP A 63 -4.44 9.17 10.83
CA ASP A 63 -5.37 8.94 9.70
C ASP A 63 -6.16 7.65 9.94
N GLU A 64 -7.48 7.77 10.10
CA GLU A 64 -8.37 6.65 10.43
C GLU A 64 -8.28 5.52 9.41
N ARG A 65 -8.16 5.85 8.12
CA ARG A 65 -8.09 4.85 7.05
C ARG A 65 -6.84 3.98 7.17
N VAL A 66 -5.75 4.56 7.67
CA VAL A 66 -4.51 3.81 7.94
C VAL A 66 -4.65 2.92 9.16
N LEU A 67 -5.30 3.40 10.22
CA LEU A 67 -5.51 2.61 11.42
C LEU A 67 -6.43 1.40 11.13
N GLU A 68 -7.53 1.63 10.43
CA GLU A 68 -8.45 0.57 9.99
C GLU A 68 -7.75 -0.41 9.04
N ALA A 69 -6.98 0.07 8.07
CA ALA A 69 -6.20 -0.81 7.19
C ALA A 69 -5.22 -1.71 7.97
N LEU A 70 -4.52 -1.17 8.97
CA LEU A 70 -3.63 -1.96 9.82
C LEU A 70 -4.39 -3.02 10.63
N LEU A 71 -5.57 -2.67 11.17
CA LEU A 71 -6.45 -3.61 11.89
C LEU A 71 -6.95 -4.75 10.98
N GLU A 72 -7.29 -4.43 9.73
CA GLU A 72 -7.76 -5.40 8.73
C GLU A 72 -6.61 -6.18 8.05
N GLY A 73 -5.36 -5.86 8.37
CA GLY A 73 -4.18 -6.48 7.75
C GLY A 73 -3.96 -6.07 6.29
N VAL A 74 -4.53 -4.94 5.86
CA VAL A 74 -4.24 -4.27 4.59
C VAL A 74 -2.86 -3.60 4.69
N PRO A 75 -1.95 -3.82 3.74
CA PRO A 75 -0.59 -3.32 3.84
C PRO A 75 -0.57 -1.80 3.73
N VAL A 76 0.14 -1.16 4.65
CA VAL A 76 0.40 0.28 4.64
C VAL A 76 1.89 0.51 4.41
N TYR A 77 2.20 1.25 3.36
CA TYR A 77 3.56 1.62 2.99
C TYR A 77 3.84 3.09 3.29
N LEU A 78 5.07 3.38 3.72
CA LEU A 78 5.57 4.74 3.88
C LEU A 78 6.76 4.96 2.95
N TYR A 79 6.60 5.82 1.95
CA TYR A 79 7.67 6.22 1.05
C TYR A 79 8.62 7.17 1.78
N THR A 80 9.79 6.67 2.18
CA THR A 80 10.69 7.41 3.07
C THR A 80 11.36 8.62 2.43
N PRO A 81 11.59 8.70 1.10
CA PRO A 81 12.06 9.94 0.48
C PRO A 81 11.05 11.10 0.59
N GLY A 82 9.77 10.81 0.82
CA GLY A 82 8.72 11.80 1.08
C GLY A 82 8.63 12.29 2.53
N LEU A 83 9.52 11.84 3.42
CA LEU A 83 9.54 12.24 4.82
C LEU A 83 10.36 13.53 5.05
N PRO A 84 10.05 14.30 6.10
CA PRO A 84 10.78 15.51 6.42
C PRO A 84 12.26 15.22 6.73
N GLY A 85 13.12 16.10 6.21
CA GLY A 85 14.56 15.87 6.01
C GLY A 85 15.32 15.21 7.15
N ARG A 86 16.24 14.31 6.79
CA ARG A 86 17.10 13.52 7.69
C ARG A 86 18.11 14.36 8.51
N GLN A 87 18.29 15.64 8.18
CA GLN A 87 19.30 16.52 8.77
C GLN A 87 18.74 17.91 9.07
N GLY A 88 17.87 18.01 10.08
CA GLY A 88 17.43 19.29 10.62
C GLY A 88 18.49 19.98 11.51
N LYS A 89 18.59 21.30 11.44
CA LYS A 89 19.43 22.10 12.36
C LYS A 89 18.92 22.06 13.81
N ASN A 90 17.61 21.81 14.00
CA ASN A 90 16.99 21.66 15.33
C ASN A 90 17.00 20.19 15.77
N ARG A 91 17.99 19.83 16.61
CA ARG A 91 18.17 18.45 17.10
C ARG A 91 17.00 17.92 17.91
N ALA A 92 16.37 18.76 18.74
CA ALA A 92 15.23 18.35 19.57
C ALA A 92 14.02 17.98 18.71
N LEU A 93 13.72 18.79 17.69
CA LEU A 93 12.66 18.49 16.73
C LEU A 93 12.98 17.22 15.92
N GLN A 94 14.23 17.06 15.47
CA GLN A 94 14.66 15.86 14.74
C GLN A 94 14.46 14.59 15.58
N ALA A 95 14.80 14.63 16.87
CA ALA A 95 14.60 13.49 17.77
C ALA A 95 13.11 13.10 17.87
N ARG A 96 12.21 14.08 17.90
CA ARG A 96 10.75 13.84 17.92
C ARG A 96 10.25 13.26 16.60
N LEU A 97 10.71 13.78 15.46
CA LEU A 97 10.36 13.23 14.14
C LEU A 97 10.83 11.77 13.98
N ASN A 98 12.04 11.46 14.45
CA ASN A 98 12.57 10.10 14.44
C ASN A 98 11.77 9.16 15.37
N ALA A 99 11.30 9.67 16.52
CA ALA A 99 10.44 8.90 17.41
C ALA A 99 9.09 8.58 16.76
N ALA A 100 8.45 9.56 16.10
CA ALA A 100 7.21 9.35 15.36
C ALA A 100 7.36 8.33 14.22
N GLN A 101 8.47 8.36 13.47
CA GLN A 101 8.76 7.34 12.46
C GLN A 101 8.87 5.93 13.08
N ARG A 102 9.56 5.80 14.22
CA ARG A 102 9.65 4.51 14.93
C ARG A 102 8.29 4.02 15.42
N GLU A 103 7.41 4.92 15.85
CA GLU A 103 6.05 4.59 16.24
C GLU A 103 5.24 4.04 15.06
N LEU A 104 5.27 4.69 13.89
CA LEU A 104 4.63 4.17 12.68
C LEU A 104 5.14 2.77 12.31
N LYS A 105 6.46 2.56 12.40
CA LYS A 105 7.06 1.24 12.17
C LYS A 105 6.59 0.20 13.19
N ALA A 106 6.43 0.59 14.46
CA ALA A 106 5.94 -0.29 15.52
C ALA A 106 4.47 -0.70 15.32
N TRP A 107 3.66 0.15 14.68
CA TRP A 107 2.28 -0.20 14.29
C TRP A 107 2.19 -1.16 13.11
N GLY A 108 3.30 -1.45 12.42
CA GLY A 108 3.32 -2.34 11.25
C GLY A 108 3.34 -1.60 9.91
N VAL A 109 3.50 -0.27 9.89
CA VAL A 109 3.73 0.46 8.63
C VAL A 109 5.07 0.03 8.02
N VAL A 110 5.03 -0.34 6.75
CA VAL A 110 6.18 -0.86 6.01
C VAL A 110 6.94 0.30 5.37
N PHE A 111 8.20 0.47 5.76
CA PHE A 111 9.03 1.56 5.25
C PHE A 111 9.60 1.18 3.89
N TRP A 112 9.34 2.03 2.89
CA TRP A 112 9.76 1.85 1.51
C TRP A 112 10.85 2.86 1.18
N ASP A 113 12.11 2.40 1.18
CA ASP A 113 13.31 3.21 0.97
C ASP A 113 13.80 3.27 -0.50
N GLY A 114 13.18 2.52 -1.42
CA GLY A 114 13.54 2.53 -2.85
C GLY A 114 13.04 1.29 -3.63
N PRO A 115 13.48 1.08 -4.89
CA PRO A 115 12.87 0.14 -5.83
C PRO A 115 13.08 -1.36 -5.50
N THR A 116 13.88 -1.68 -4.50
CA THR A 116 14.16 -3.06 -4.04
C THR A 116 13.13 -3.61 -3.07
N HIS A 117 12.11 -2.83 -2.69
CA HIS A 117 11.08 -3.31 -1.76
C HIS A 117 10.15 -4.33 -2.44
N ARG A 118 10.03 -5.51 -1.84
CA ARG A 118 9.14 -6.57 -2.32
C ARG A 118 7.72 -6.32 -1.83
N ARG A 119 6.75 -6.41 -2.74
CA ARG A 119 5.33 -6.20 -2.42
C ARG A 119 4.83 -7.18 -1.37
N LEU A 120 4.12 -6.68 -0.36
CA LEU A 120 3.50 -7.47 0.71
C LEU A 120 2.06 -7.80 0.31
N ILE A 121 1.72 -9.08 0.27
CA ILE A 121 0.37 -9.57 -0.04
C ILE A 121 -0.37 -9.82 1.26
N SER A 122 -1.53 -9.19 1.43
CA SER A 122 -2.42 -9.39 2.58
C SER A 122 -3.25 -10.66 2.46
N ALA A 123 -3.90 -11.04 3.56
CA ALA A 123 -4.86 -12.13 3.59
C ALA A 123 -6.05 -11.88 2.64
N GLY A 124 -6.56 -10.64 2.59
CA GLY A 124 -7.65 -10.28 1.68
C GLY A 124 -7.26 -10.43 0.21
N GLU A 125 -6.05 -9.97 -0.15
CA GLU A 125 -5.54 -10.15 -1.52
C GLU A 125 -5.27 -11.62 -1.84
N ALA A 126 -4.73 -12.38 -0.88
CA ALA A 126 -4.50 -13.81 -1.03
C ALA A 126 -5.81 -14.58 -1.32
N ARG A 127 -6.93 -14.24 -0.65
CA ARG A 127 -8.24 -14.83 -0.94
C ARG A 127 -8.66 -14.55 -2.37
N ARG A 128 -8.57 -13.29 -2.82
CA ARG A 128 -8.90 -12.90 -4.20
C ARG A 128 -8.02 -13.62 -5.23
N LEU A 129 -6.72 -13.75 -4.96
CA LEU A 129 -5.80 -14.48 -5.84
C LEU A 129 -6.19 -15.96 -5.93
N LYS A 130 -6.51 -16.61 -4.79
CA LYS A 130 -6.98 -18.00 -4.75
C LYS A 130 -8.28 -18.19 -5.52
N GLU A 131 -9.29 -17.35 -5.27
CA GLU A 131 -10.58 -17.37 -5.97
C GLU A 131 -10.43 -17.23 -7.50
N GLN A 132 -9.46 -16.42 -7.94
CA GLN A 132 -9.15 -16.20 -9.34
C GLN A 132 -8.23 -17.26 -9.96
N GLY A 133 -7.75 -18.24 -9.18
CA GLY A 133 -6.77 -19.24 -9.63
C GLY A 133 -5.41 -18.64 -10.02
N LYS A 134 -5.08 -17.44 -9.52
CA LYS A 134 -3.84 -16.72 -9.83
C LYS A 134 -2.78 -16.92 -8.75
N LYS A 135 -1.51 -16.92 -9.17
CA LYS A 135 -0.36 -16.95 -8.26
C LYS A 135 0.05 -15.54 -7.84
N PRO A 136 0.62 -15.37 -6.63
CA PRO A 136 1.25 -14.11 -6.25
C PRO A 136 2.33 -13.67 -7.24
N PRO A 137 2.55 -12.37 -7.42
CA PRO A 137 3.63 -11.86 -8.27
C PRO A 137 5.00 -12.35 -7.78
N ALA A 138 5.91 -12.57 -8.73
CA ALA A 138 7.24 -13.10 -8.43
C ALA A 138 8.00 -12.20 -7.45
N GLY A 139 8.53 -12.81 -6.38
CA GLY A 139 9.26 -12.08 -5.34
C GLY A 139 8.39 -11.33 -4.33
N ALA A 140 7.06 -11.49 -4.36
CA ALA A 140 6.19 -10.93 -3.34
C ALA A 140 6.44 -11.58 -1.96
N VAL A 141 6.37 -10.77 -0.91
CA VAL A 141 6.36 -11.22 0.48
C VAL A 141 4.91 -11.49 0.87
N LEU A 142 4.64 -12.62 1.48
CA LEU A 142 3.31 -12.96 1.99
C LEU A 142 3.26 -12.66 3.48
N THR A 143 2.16 -12.10 3.98
CA THR A 143 1.89 -12.17 5.42
C THR A 143 1.71 -13.65 5.82
N PRO A 144 1.91 -14.02 7.10
CA PRO A 144 1.70 -15.40 7.55
C PRO A 144 0.32 -15.95 7.17
N LEU A 145 -0.74 -15.16 7.38
CA LEU A 145 -2.10 -15.54 7.01
C LEU A 145 -2.32 -15.62 5.49
N ALA A 146 -1.71 -14.71 4.71
CA ALA A 146 -1.77 -14.78 3.25
C ALA A 146 -1.12 -16.07 2.70
N ARG A 147 -0.01 -16.49 3.33
CA ARG A 147 0.67 -17.74 3.00
C ARG A 147 -0.23 -18.94 3.27
N GLU A 148 -0.83 -19.02 4.45
CA GLU A 148 -1.76 -20.09 4.83
C GLU A 148 -2.94 -20.19 3.85
N ILE A 149 -3.54 -19.06 3.47
CA ILE A 149 -4.68 -19.02 2.53
C ILE A 149 -4.32 -19.61 1.17
N LEU A 150 -3.14 -19.29 0.65
CA LEU A 150 -2.69 -19.71 -0.68
C LEU A 150 -2.15 -21.15 -0.70
N GLU A 151 -1.69 -21.67 0.44
CA GLU A 151 -1.17 -23.04 0.57
C GLU A 151 -2.28 -24.08 0.84
N GLN A 152 -3.46 -23.64 1.30
CA GLN A 152 -4.62 -24.53 1.43
C GLN A 152 -5.09 -25.01 0.04
N PRO A 153 -5.39 -26.31 -0.13
CA PRO A 153 -5.92 -26.85 -1.39
C PRO A 153 -7.30 -26.30 -1.77
#